data_AF-A0A931IF08-F1
#
_entry.id   AF-A0A931IF08-F1
#
_cell.length_a   1.000
_cell.length_b   1.000
_cell.length_c   1.000
_cell.angle_alpha   90.00
_cell.angle_beta   90.00
_cell.angle_gamma   90.00
#
_symmetry.space_group_name_H-M   'P 1'
#
loop_
_entity.id
_entity.type
_entity.pdbx_description
1 polymer ?
#
loop_
_entity_poly.entity_id
_entity_poly.type
_entity_poly.pdbx_seq_one_letter_code
_entity_poly.pdbx_strand_id
1 'polypeptide(L)'
;MDPVVVSKGERGRKVQAAPGELRALAASMNDVGVGIETIRAQLDLSMIDSAFAGSMLKRVGDEANSVVTDTWSRMAARWISITALIEASASALEAADVGFADRLDTLGGVL
;
A
#
# COMPACT_ATOMS: atom_id res chain seq x y z
N MET A 1 -40.03 -9.10 -10.13
CA MET A 1 -38.70 -9.08 -9.49
C MET A 1 -37.99 -10.32 -10.00
N ASP A 2 -37.18 -10.15 -11.03
CA ASP A 2 -36.42 -11.27 -11.61
C ASP A 2 -35.24 -11.62 -10.70
N PRO A 3 -34.96 -12.91 -10.49
CA PRO A 3 -33.82 -13.33 -9.68
C PRO A 3 -32.51 -12.99 -10.41
N VAL A 4 -31.65 -12.24 -9.73
CA VAL A 4 -30.26 -12.01 -10.18
C VAL A 4 -29.53 -13.35 -10.14
N VAL A 5 -29.38 -13.98 -11.30
CA VAL A 5 -28.54 -15.16 -11.47
C VAL A 5 -27.08 -14.71 -11.36
N VAL A 6 -26.47 -14.91 -10.20
CA VAL A 6 -25.02 -14.75 -10.04
C VAL A 6 -24.34 -15.91 -10.76
N SER A 7 -23.93 -15.65 -12.01
CA SER A 7 -23.13 -16.57 -12.79
C SER A 7 -21.83 -16.88 -12.05
N LYS A 8 -21.57 -18.17 -11.83
CA LYS A 8 -20.41 -18.73 -11.10
C LYS A 8 -19.06 -18.52 -11.85
N GLY A 9 -19.01 -17.63 -12.83
CA GLY A 9 -17.90 -17.48 -13.79
C GLY A 9 -16.85 -16.41 -13.50
N GLU A 10 -17.03 -15.51 -12.52
CA GLU A 10 -16.10 -14.38 -12.31
C GLU A 10 -15.14 -14.54 -11.11
N ARG A 11 -15.08 -15.73 -10.50
CA ARG A 11 -14.01 -16.04 -9.53
C ARG A 11 -12.74 -16.42 -10.27
N GLY A 12 -12.01 -15.41 -10.74
CA GLY A 12 -10.67 -15.58 -11.29
C GLY A 12 -10.51 -15.01 -12.69
N ARG A 13 -10.92 -13.75 -12.91
CA ARG A 13 -10.23 -12.97 -13.95
C ARG A 13 -8.79 -12.80 -13.44
N LYS A 14 -7.88 -13.66 -13.91
CA LYS A 14 -6.43 -13.46 -13.74
C LYS A 14 -6.14 -12.10 -14.38
N VAL A 15 -6.12 -11.05 -13.58
CA VAL A 15 -5.54 -9.78 -14.00
C VAL A 15 -4.05 -10.10 -14.11
N GLN A 16 -3.58 -10.40 -15.32
CA GLN A 16 -2.16 -10.37 -15.63
C GLN A 16 -1.77 -8.90 -15.55
N ALA A 17 -1.46 -8.44 -14.33
CA ALA A 17 -0.85 -7.14 -14.15
C ALA A 17 0.57 -7.24 -14.72
N ALA A 18 0.90 -6.38 -15.67
CA ALA A 18 2.26 -6.35 -16.18
C ALA A 18 3.21 -5.92 -15.05
N PRO A 19 4.46 -6.43 -14.98
CA PRO A 19 5.41 -6.02 -13.95
C PRO A 19 5.61 -4.50 -13.84
N GLY A 20 5.51 -3.78 -14.96
CA GLY A 20 5.53 -2.31 -14.99
C GLY A 20 4.34 -1.65 -14.28
N GLU A 21 3.13 -2.21 -14.40
CA GLU A 21 1.93 -1.71 -13.71
C GLU A 21 2.01 -1.94 -12.21
N LEU A 22 2.58 -3.07 -11.79
CA LEU A 22 2.83 -3.36 -10.38
C LEU A 22 3.86 -2.39 -9.79
N ARG A 23 4.94 -2.06 -10.52
CA ARG A 23 5.89 -1.03 -10.07
C ARG A 23 5.27 0.36 -9.98
N ALA A 24 4.44 0.74 -10.95
CA ALA A 24 3.72 2.01 -10.90
C ALA A 24 2.78 2.07 -9.68
N LEU A 25 2.11 0.96 -9.37
CA LEU A 25 1.29 0.84 -8.16
C LEU A 25 2.13 0.95 -6.88
N ALA A 26 3.28 0.27 -6.82
CA ALA A 26 4.20 0.34 -5.70
C ALA A 26 4.69 1.79 -5.45
N ALA A 27 5.07 2.50 -6.52
CA ALA A 27 5.46 3.91 -6.44
C ALA A 27 4.32 4.79 -5.90
N SER A 28 3.09 4.60 -6.40
CA SER A 28 1.92 5.33 -5.90
C SER A 28 1.62 5.05 -4.43
N MET A 29 1.83 3.81 -3.96
CA MET A 29 1.63 3.45 -2.54
C MET A 29 2.69 4.10 -1.65
N ASN A 30 3.94 4.18 -2.13
CA ASN A 30 5.02 4.86 -1.45
C ASN A 30 4.74 6.37 -1.30
N ASP A 31 4.25 7.03 -2.36
CA ASP A 31 3.87 8.45 -2.33
C ASP A 31 2.77 8.72 -1.30
N VAL A 32 1.77 7.84 -1.20
CA VAL A 32 0.72 7.93 -0.17
C VAL A 32 1.31 7.77 1.24
N GLY A 33 2.26 6.86 1.43
CA GLY A 33 2.98 6.69 2.71
C GLY A 33 3.74 7.95 3.12
N VAL A 34 4.46 8.58 2.19
CA VAL A 34 5.17 9.86 2.43
C VAL A 34 4.20 10.99 2.73
N GLY A 35 3.05 11.04 2.05
CA GLY A 35 1.99 12.02 2.32
C GLY A 35 1.44 11.91 3.75
N ILE A 36 1.27 10.68 4.26
CA ILE A 36 0.83 10.43 5.64
C ILE A 36 1.84 10.94 6.68
N GLU A 37 3.14 10.67 6.50
CA GLU A 37 4.19 11.18 7.39
C GLU A 37 4.26 12.72 7.34
N THR A 38 3.99 13.33 6.18
CA THR A 38 3.94 14.80 6.04
C THR A 38 2.77 15.39 6.84
N ILE A 39 1.59 14.78 6.80
CA ILE A 39 0.42 15.22 7.59
C ILE A 39 0.72 15.10 9.09
N ARG A 40 1.36 14.01 9.52
CA ARG A 40 1.80 13.82 10.91
C ARG A 40 2.70 14.96 11.39
N ALA A 41 3.61 15.45 10.55
CA ALA A 41 4.51 16.55 10.90
C ALA A 41 3.79 17.92 11.06
N GLN A 42 2.56 18.07 10.57
CA GLN A 42 1.81 19.33 10.63
C GLN A 42 0.91 19.48 11.87
N LEU A 43 0.73 18.42 12.68
CA LEU A 43 0.05 18.54 13.96
C LEU A 43 0.96 19.17 15.00
N ASP A 44 0.95 20.51 15.02
CA ASP A 44 1.62 21.31 16.03
C ASP A 44 0.62 21.70 17.13
N LEU A 45 0.78 21.10 18.32
CA LEU A 45 0.00 21.43 19.52
C LEU A 45 0.69 22.44 20.43
N SER A 46 1.79 23.06 20.01
CA SER A 46 2.55 24.05 20.81
C SER A 46 1.69 25.20 21.33
N MET A 47 0.68 25.61 20.56
CA MET A 47 -0.31 26.63 20.93
C MET A 47 -1.19 26.20 22.11
N ILE A 48 -1.50 24.91 22.24
CA ILE A 48 -2.27 24.36 23.37
C ILE A 48 -1.36 24.20 24.59
N ASP A 49 -0.10 23.82 24.38
CA ASP A 49 0.88 23.60 25.45
C ASP A 49 1.15 24.84 26.30
N SER A 50 1.34 26.00 25.66
CA SER A 50 1.62 27.24 26.38
C SER A 50 0.38 27.87 27.04
N ALA A 51 -0.80 27.69 26.45
CA ALA A 51 -2.02 28.35 26.89
C ALA A 51 -2.78 27.58 27.98
N PHE A 52 -2.64 26.25 28.02
CA PHE A 52 -3.49 25.37 28.83
C PHE A 52 -2.70 24.38 29.70
N ALA A 53 -1.46 24.72 30.07
CA ALA A 53 -0.59 23.89 30.89
C ALA A 53 -1.29 23.38 32.17
N GLY A 54 -1.26 22.06 32.40
CA GLY A 54 -1.87 21.41 33.56
C GLY A 54 -3.39 21.19 33.48
N SER A 55 -4.08 21.77 32.49
CA SER A 55 -5.53 21.63 32.33
C SER A 55 -5.94 20.23 31.84
N MET A 56 -7.21 19.89 32.03
CA MET A 56 -7.82 18.69 31.46
C MET A 56 -7.87 18.74 29.93
N LEU A 57 -8.05 19.94 29.35
CA LEU A 57 -8.07 20.15 27.90
C LEU A 57 -6.72 19.78 27.27
N LYS A 58 -5.61 20.16 27.91
CA LYS A 58 -4.27 19.74 27.48
C LYS A 58 -4.13 18.22 27.50
N ARG A 59 -4.52 17.55 28.59
CA ARG A 59 -4.41 16.08 28.67
C ARG A 59 -5.22 15.37 27.57
N VAL A 60 -6.42 15.87 27.27
CA VAL A 60 -7.25 15.33 26.18
C VAL A 60 -6.60 15.59 24.82
N GLY A 61 -6.01 16.77 24.61
CA GLY A 61 -5.24 17.09 23.40
C GLY A 61 -4.03 16.17 23.23
N ASP A 62 -3.25 15.95 24.28
CA ASP A 62 -2.08 15.07 24.28
C ASP A 62 -2.47 13.62 23.95
N GLU A 63 -3.55 13.11 24.56
CA GLU A 63 -4.07 11.77 24.30
C GLU A 63 -4.58 11.63 22.86
N ALA A 64 -5.36 12.61 22.38
CA ALA A 64 -5.82 12.62 21.00
C ALA A 64 -4.62 12.62 20.02
N ASN A 65 -3.60 13.43 20.28
CA ASN A 65 -2.40 13.48 19.46
C ASN A 65 -1.65 12.15 19.42
N SER A 66 -1.53 11.50 20.59
CA SER A 66 -0.92 10.18 20.72
C SER A 66 -1.64 9.14 19.87
N VAL A 67 -2.98 9.06 19.98
CA VAL A 67 -3.82 8.12 19.23
C VAL A 67 -3.69 8.35 17.72
N VAL A 68 -3.75 9.61 17.27
CA VAL A 68 -3.68 9.93 15.85
C VAL A 68 -2.26 9.63 15.32
N THR A 69 -1.21 9.95 16.08
CA THR A 69 0.19 9.64 15.72
C THR A 69 0.44 8.13 15.61
N ASP A 70 -0.06 7.32 16.55
CA ASP A 70 0.04 5.85 16.49
C ASP A 70 -0.70 5.31 15.26
N THR A 71 -1.90 5.83 14.99
CA THR A 71 -2.71 5.41 13.84
C THR A 71 -1.98 5.69 12.52
N TRP A 72 -1.40 6.87 12.34
CA TRP A 72 -0.63 7.17 11.14
C TRP A 72 0.63 6.32 11.01
N SER A 73 1.35 6.09 12.11
CA SER A 73 2.55 5.24 12.10
C SER A 73 2.20 3.81 11.63
N ARG A 74 1.07 3.26 12.09
CA ARG A 74 0.56 1.96 11.63
C ARG A 74 0.15 1.96 10.16
N MET A 75 -0.49 3.04 9.70
CA MET A 75 -0.84 3.19 8.29
C MET A 75 0.40 3.25 7.40
N ALA A 76 1.41 4.04 7.77
CA ALA A 76 2.67 4.14 7.04
C ALA A 76 3.39 2.78 6.98
N ALA A 77 3.50 2.07 8.11
CA ALA A 77 4.09 0.73 8.15
C ALA A 77 3.33 -0.28 7.25
N ARG A 78 2.00 -0.18 7.19
CA ARG A 78 1.18 -1.03 6.32
C ARG A 78 1.40 -0.71 4.85
N TRP A 79 1.54 0.56 4.48
CA TRP A 79 1.85 0.96 3.11
C TRP A 79 3.21 0.46 2.65
N ILE A 80 4.24 0.54 3.50
CA ILE A 80 5.57 -0.02 3.22
C ILE A 80 5.45 -1.54 2.97
N SER A 81 4.72 -2.25 3.83
CA SER A 81 4.53 -3.69 3.72
C SER A 81 3.81 -4.09 2.41
N ILE A 82 2.78 -3.33 2.02
CA ILE A 82 2.05 -3.56 0.77
C ILE A 82 2.95 -3.28 -0.44
N THR A 83 3.72 -2.19 -0.40
CA THR A 83 4.67 -1.82 -1.46
C THR A 83 5.69 -2.94 -1.69
N ALA A 84 6.29 -3.46 -0.63
CA ALA A 84 7.24 -4.58 -0.72
C ALA A 84 6.61 -5.85 -1.30
N LEU A 85 5.36 -6.15 -0.94
CA LEU A 85 4.62 -7.29 -1.51
C LEU A 85 4.40 -7.12 -3.02
N ILE A 86 4.06 -5.91 -3.45
CA ILE A 86 3.83 -5.60 -4.87
C ILE A 86 5.14 -5.71 -5.67
N GLU A 87 6.25 -5.20 -5.14
CA GLU A 87 7.57 -5.33 -5.77
C GLU A 87 8.03 -6.79 -5.87
N ALA A 88 7.83 -7.58 -4.82
CA ALA A 88 8.10 -9.01 -4.84
C ALA A 88 7.25 -9.73 -5.90
N SER A 89 5.97 -9.35 -6.02
CA SER A 89 5.07 -9.91 -7.03
C SER A 89 5.49 -9.55 -8.46
N ALA A 90 5.93 -8.31 -8.69
CA ALA A 90 6.45 -7.87 -9.98
C ALA A 90 7.70 -8.67 -10.37
N SER A 91 8.62 -8.85 -9.43
CA SER A 91 9.87 -9.60 -9.65
C SER A 91 9.61 -11.07 -9.96
N ALA A 92 8.64 -11.69 -9.28
CA ALA A 92 8.25 -13.08 -9.53
C ALA A 92 7.62 -13.26 -10.92
N LEU A 93 6.83 -12.29 -11.39
CA LEU A 93 6.24 -12.32 -12.73
C LEU A 93 7.32 -12.18 -13.82
N GLU A 94 8.28 -11.26 -13.66
CA GLU A 94 9.39 -11.14 -14.61
C GLU A 94 10.23 -12.40 -14.71
N ALA A 95 10.55 -13.02 -13.57
CA ALA A 95 11.28 -14.29 -13.56
C ALA A 95 10.50 -15.41 -14.27
N ALA A 96 9.17 -15.43 -14.14
CA ALA A 96 8.32 -16.38 -14.83
C ALA A 96 8.29 -16.15 -16.35
N ASP A 97 8.21 -14.89 -16.78
CA ASP A 97 8.22 -14.52 -18.21
C ASP A 97 9.56 -14.86 -18.87
N VAL A 98 10.68 -14.56 -18.21
CA VAL A 98 12.03 -14.93 -18.68
C VAL A 98 12.17 -16.46 -18.77
N GLY A 99 11.75 -17.19 -17.73
CA GLY A 99 11.82 -18.65 -17.74
C GLY A 99 10.91 -19.30 -18.80
N PHE A 100 9.82 -18.63 -19.20
CA PHE A 100 8.99 -19.06 -20.32
C PHE A 100 9.67 -18.78 -21.67
N ALA A 101 10.27 -17.61 -21.84
CA ALA A 101 11.04 -17.26 -23.04
C ALA A 101 12.22 -18.21 -23.27
N ASP A 102 13.01 -18.50 -22.23
CA ASP A 102 14.13 -19.46 -22.30
C ASP A 102 13.67 -20.86 -22.71
N ARG A 103 12.52 -21.32 -22.21
CA ARG A 103 11.95 -22.61 -22.60
C ARG A 103 11.46 -22.62 -24.05
N LEU A 104 10.90 -21.51 -24.52
CA LEU A 104 10.50 -21.38 -25.93
C LEU A 104 11.72 -21.38 -26.85
N ASP A 105 12.80 -20.69 -26.48
CA ASP A 105 14.05 -20.67 -27.26
C ASP A 105 14.69 -22.06 -27.28
N THR A 106 14.68 -22.76 -26.13
CA THR A 106 15.14 -24.16 -26.04
C THR A 106 14.31 -25.09 -26.93
N LEU A 107 12.99 -24.90 -27.04
CA LEU A 107 12.14 -25.70 -27.92
C LEU A 107 12.28 -25.31 -29.40
N GLY A 108 12.49 -24.02 -29.69
CA GLY A 108 12.65 -23.48 -31.04
C GLY A 108 14.01 -23.77 -31.65
N GLY A 109 15.08 -23.86 -30.86
CA GLY A 109 16.40 -24.28 -31.30
C GLY A 109 16.58 -25.79 -31.46
N VAL A 110 15.56 -26.59 -31.13
CA VAL A 110 15.53 -28.05 -31.28
C VAL A 110 14.78 -28.48 -32.57
N LEU A 111 14.16 -27.55 -33.29
CA LEU A 111 13.53 -27.75 -34.61
C LEU A 111 14.47 -27.29 -35.74
#